data_AF-A0A7Y1MWH5-F1
#
_entry.id   AF-A0A7Y1MWH5-F1
#
_cell.length_a   1.000
_cell.length_b   1.000
_cell.length_c   1.000
_cell.angle_alpha   90.00
_cell.angle_beta   90.00
_cell.angle_gamma   90.00
#
_symmetry.space_group_name_H-M   'P 1'
#
loop_
_entity.id
_entity.type
_entity.pdbx_description
1 polymer ?
#
loop_
_entity_poly.entity_id
_entity_poly.type
_entity_poly.pdbx_seq_one_letter_code
_entity_poly.pdbx_strand_id
1 'polypeptide(L)'
;MAKITRLQDLPGWFDLKKYKGAESFRAFEWMKQLERRSDLLRHYPGGDSSQDVPEFLQDTLYMTWQRGMEEGASQIWENPIEDQPENMPNQWISDSPCLPVKPVSVNDLAWQMARDKQAVRDGKVKKSQYHKWAAINSEIQPLPDRPPAIPLLHGVLPSDQATPLSIDFYKGALASPVIQVDLSVPDTVLKKAFAAWLDKARDEQSCGPKGKNKMYERWVRYGLLPYLDLRIWELMTDNHIKRSVMADAVGYVKGDSSFNNTVVPLATGLMRDLSELTALAAVEAVTQAPADSVVFED
;
A
#
# COMPACT_ATOMS: atom_id res chain seq x y z
N MET A 1 29.66 11.62 -10.90
CA MET A 1 29.49 10.16 -11.09
C MET A 1 30.80 9.42 -10.85
N ALA A 2 30.97 8.80 -9.67
CA ALA A 2 32.05 7.84 -9.44
C ALA A 2 31.56 6.41 -9.65
N LYS A 3 32.41 5.56 -10.26
CA LYS A 3 32.14 4.13 -10.37
C LYS A 3 32.75 3.40 -9.18
N ILE A 4 31.91 2.92 -8.28
CA ILE A 4 32.31 2.17 -7.08
C ILE A 4 32.58 0.72 -7.49
N THR A 5 33.84 0.32 -7.43
CA THR A 5 34.30 -1.01 -7.87
C THR A 5 34.89 -1.87 -6.75
N ARG A 6 35.04 -1.31 -5.55
CA ARG A 6 35.57 -2.00 -4.37
C ARG A 6 34.68 -1.72 -3.16
N LEU A 7 34.63 -2.68 -2.22
CA LEU A 7 33.85 -2.56 -0.99
C LEU A 7 34.29 -1.38 -0.11
N GLN A 8 35.59 -1.05 -0.11
CA GLN A 8 36.14 0.06 0.66
C GLN A 8 35.70 1.45 0.16
N ASP A 9 35.18 1.54 -1.07
CA ASP A 9 34.70 2.80 -1.64
C ASP A 9 33.20 3.05 -1.32
N LEU A 10 32.57 2.14 -0.56
CA LEU A 10 31.21 2.31 -0.05
C LEU A 10 31.16 3.44 0.99
N PRO A 11 29.98 4.06 1.19
CA PRO A 11 29.87 5.16 2.15
C PRO A 11 30.15 4.68 3.57
N GLY A 12 30.86 5.50 4.36
CA GLY A 12 31.31 5.13 5.71
C GLY A 12 30.17 4.85 6.72
N TRP A 13 28.94 5.26 6.43
CA TRP A 13 27.77 4.92 7.25
C TRP A 13 27.31 3.46 7.08
N PHE A 14 27.68 2.80 5.97
CA PHE A 14 27.21 1.47 5.62
C PHE A 14 27.93 0.41 6.45
N ASP A 15 27.17 -0.28 7.30
CA ASP A 15 27.61 -1.45 8.05
C ASP A 15 26.50 -2.49 8.06
N LEU A 16 26.79 -3.67 7.51
CA LEU A 16 25.84 -4.79 7.44
C LEU A 16 25.36 -5.23 8.84
N LYS A 17 26.15 -5.01 9.90
CA LYS A 17 25.76 -5.35 11.28
C LYS A 17 24.55 -4.56 11.77
N LYS A 18 24.34 -3.33 11.27
CA LYS A 18 23.18 -2.50 11.62
C LYS A 18 21.85 -3.12 11.19
N TYR A 19 21.89 -4.11 10.29
CA TYR A 19 20.70 -4.76 9.73
C TYR A 19 20.34 -6.09 10.41
N LYS A 20 21.10 -6.53 11.42
CA LYS A 20 20.86 -7.83 12.09
C LYS A 20 19.49 -7.91 12.76
N GLY A 21 18.93 -6.80 13.23
CA GLY A 21 17.59 -6.76 13.81
C GLY A 21 16.48 -7.23 12.85
N ALA A 22 16.73 -7.24 11.54
CA ALA A 22 15.75 -7.71 10.55
C ALA A 22 15.49 -9.22 10.65
N GLU A 23 16.36 -9.98 11.32
CA GLU A 23 16.18 -11.41 11.60
C GLU A 23 14.95 -11.70 12.47
N SER A 24 14.56 -10.75 13.34
CA SER A 24 13.37 -10.89 14.20
C SER A 24 12.12 -10.24 13.63
N PHE A 25 12.21 -9.60 12.45
CA PHE A 25 11.07 -8.90 11.87
C PHE A 25 9.94 -9.84 11.48
N ARG A 26 8.72 -9.38 11.75
CA ARG A 26 7.48 -9.97 11.27
C ARG A 26 6.91 -9.08 10.17
N ALA A 27 5.65 -9.28 9.80
CA ALA A 27 5.05 -8.57 8.66
C ALA A 27 5.03 -7.07 8.89
N PHE A 28 4.73 -6.65 10.13
CA PHE A 28 4.62 -5.25 10.51
C PHE A 28 5.96 -4.50 10.43
N GLU A 29 7.03 -5.04 11.01
CA GLU A 29 8.35 -4.40 10.98
C GLU A 29 8.88 -4.32 9.55
N TRP A 30 8.69 -5.38 8.76
CA TRP A 30 9.05 -5.38 7.35
C TRP A 30 8.27 -4.33 6.55
N MET A 31 6.96 -4.25 6.76
CA MET A 31 6.10 -3.27 6.09
C MET A 31 6.60 -1.86 6.36
N LYS A 32 6.80 -1.50 7.64
CA LYS A 32 7.24 -0.15 8.02
C LYS A 32 8.61 0.19 7.42
N GLN A 33 9.57 -0.72 7.51
CA GLN A 33 10.91 -0.48 6.97
C GLN A 33 10.91 -0.34 5.44
N LEU A 34 10.07 -1.09 4.74
CA LEU A 34 9.93 -1.01 3.29
C LEU A 34 9.12 0.23 2.85
N GLU A 35 8.12 0.64 3.61
CA GLU A 35 7.32 1.85 3.34
C GLU A 35 8.20 3.10 3.41
N ARG A 36 9.00 3.26 4.48
CA ARG A 36 9.99 4.36 4.61
C ARG A 36 10.88 4.49 3.37
N ARG A 37 11.34 3.37 2.83
CA ARG A 37 12.21 3.32 1.64
C ARG A 37 11.45 3.51 0.34
N SER A 38 10.21 3.00 0.27
CA SER A 38 9.31 3.20 -0.88
C SER A 38 8.97 4.68 -1.04
N ASP A 39 8.70 5.40 0.05
CA ASP A 39 8.39 6.83 0.00
C ASP A 39 9.58 7.65 -0.49
N LEU A 40 10.81 7.29 -0.09
CA LEU A 40 12.03 7.90 -0.63
C LEU A 40 12.15 7.65 -2.15
N LEU A 41 11.94 6.42 -2.60
CA LEU A 41 12.10 6.04 -4.01
C LEU A 41 10.96 6.52 -4.92
N ARG A 42 9.73 6.64 -4.41
CA ARG A 42 8.53 7.01 -5.20
C ARG A 42 8.63 8.42 -5.75
N HIS A 43 9.31 9.32 -5.04
CA HIS A 43 9.45 10.71 -5.43
C HIS A 43 10.68 11.00 -6.28
N TYR A 44 11.46 9.97 -6.67
CA TYR A 44 12.67 10.16 -7.47
C TYR A 44 12.36 10.71 -8.88
N PRO A 45 12.86 11.89 -9.23
CA PRO A 45 12.56 12.55 -10.51
C PRO A 45 13.31 11.94 -11.71
N GLY A 46 14.12 10.90 -11.53
CA GLY A 46 14.72 10.14 -12.65
C GLY A 46 14.00 8.83 -12.97
N GLY A 47 12.85 8.55 -12.36
CA GLY A 47 12.03 7.38 -12.65
C GLY A 47 11.11 7.57 -13.88
N ASP A 48 10.42 6.51 -14.30
CA ASP A 48 9.51 6.53 -15.46
C ASP A 48 8.45 7.65 -15.41
N SER A 49 8.10 8.12 -14.22
CA SER A 49 7.12 9.19 -13.99
C SER A 49 7.62 10.61 -14.30
N SER A 50 8.91 10.81 -14.64
CA SER A 50 9.45 12.15 -14.93
C SER A 50 9.50 12.53 -16.40
N GLN A 51 9.13 11.62 -17.30
CA GLN A 51 9.14 11.89 -18.75
C GLN A 51 8.19 13.02 -19.16
N ASP A 52 7.16 13.30 -18.34
CA ASP A 52 6.17 14.36 -18.59
C ASP A 52 6.54 15.70 -17.94
N VAL A 53 7.68 15.78 -17.25
CA VAL A 53 8.13 17.00 -16.56
C VAL A 53 8.95 17.86 -17.52
N PRO A 54 8.58 19.15 -17.72
CA PRO A 54 9.36 20.08 -18.52
C PRO A 54 10.82 20.17 -18.07
N GLU A 55 11.76 20.17 -19.02
CA GLU A 55 13.22 20.17 -18.76
C GLU A 55 13.64 21.28 -17.77
N PHE A 56 13.07 22.48 -17.90
CA PHE A 56 13.38 23.61 -17.01
C PHE A 56 12.97 23.41 -15.54
N LEU A 57 12.07 22.45 -15.25
CA LEU A 57 11.67 22.09 -13.88
C LEU A 57 12.46 20.90 -13.33
N GLN A 58 13.18 20.15 -14.17
CA GLN A 58 13.88 18.93 -13.75
C GLN A 58 14.94 19.25 -12.68
N ASP A 59 15.75 20.29 -12.88
CA ASP A 59 16.77 20.71 -11.90
C ASP A 59 16.14 21.15 -10.58
N THR A 60 15.04 21.90 -10.64
CA THR A 60 14.34 22.38 -9.43
C THR A 60 13.73 21.21 -8.66
N LEU A 61 13.11 20.26 -9.35
CA LEU A 61 12.53 19.06 -8.75
C LEU A 61 13.60 18.14 -8.20
N TYR A 62 14.73 17.98 -8.90
CA TYR A 62 15.88 17.21 -8.45
C TYR A 62 16.47 17.80 -7.16
N MET A 63 16.71 19.12 -7.11
CA MET A 63 17.22 19.80 -5.91
C MET A 63 16.22 19.73 -4.74
N THR A 64 14.93 19.90 -5.00
CA THR A 64 13.88 19.85 -3.97
C THR A 64 13.75 18.43 -3.40
N TRP A 65 13.75 17.43 -4.29
CA TRP A 65 13.78 16.02 -3.92
C TRP A 65 15.03 15.73 -3.10
N GLN A 66 16.22 16.07 -3.60
CA GLN A 66 17.48 15.77 -2.92
C GLN A 66 17.51 16.35 -1.50
N ARG A 67 17.06 17.61 -1.32
CA ARG A 67 16.98 18.23 0.01
C ARG A 67 16.00 17.52 0.94
N GLY A 68 14.80 17.20 0.47
CA GLY A 68 13.82 16.47 1.28
C GLY A 68 14.26 15.05 1.61
N MET A 69 15.06 14.45 0.74
CA MET A 69 15.56 13.09 0.87
C MET A 69 16.79 13.01 1.77
N GLU A 70 17.65 14.02 1.81
CA GLU A 70 18.87 14.00 2.64
C GLU A 70 18.53 13.79 4.11
N GLU A 71 17.51 14.45 4.64
CA GLU A 71 17.07 14.27 6.03
C GLU A 71 16.52 12.85 6.27
N GLY A 72 15.58 12.40 5.43
CA GLY A 72 14.96 11.08 5.58
C GLY A 72 15.93 9.92 5.36
N ALA A 73 16.82 10.03 4.36
CA ALA A 73 17.83 9.03 4.07
C ALA A 73 18.92 9.02 5.15
N SER A 74 19.34 10.17 5.68
CA SER A 74 20.31 10.22 6.78
C SER A 74 19.79 9.51 8.02
N GLN A 75 18.51 9.69 8.37
CA GLN A 75 17.89 8.96 9.48
C GLN A 75 17.92 7.44 9.26
N ILE A 76 17.65 6.97 8.03
CA ILE A 76 17.76 5.55 7.68
C ILE A 76 19.22 5.09 7.74
N TRP A 77 20.19 5.87 7.28
CA TRP A 77 21.59 5.44 7.25
C TRP A 77 22.25 5.40 8.64
N GLU A 78 21.86 6.34 9.52
CA GLU A 78 22.28 6.35 10.91
C GLU A 78 21.67 5.17 11.66
N ASN A 79 20.36 4.99 11.55
CA ASN A 79 19.61 3.93 12.21
C ASN A 79 18.68 3.17 11.22
N PRO A 80 19.23 2.20 10.45
CA PRO A 80 18.47 1.55 9.37
C PRO A 80 17.37 0.63 9.87
N ILE A 81 17.46 0.21 11.13
CA ILE A 81 16.44 -0.51 11.88
C ILE A 81 16.07 0.37 13.06
N GLU A 82 14.98 1.12 12.90
CA GLU A 82 14.46 1.97 13.96
C GLU A 82 13.96 1.10 15.15
N ASP A 83 14.52 1.33 16.33
CA ASP A 83 13.99 0.79 17.59
C ASP A 83 12.64 1.46 17.87
N GLN A 84 11.58 0.65 17.97
CA GLN A 84 10.22 1.17 18.11
C GLN A 84 9.98 1.68 19.54
N PRO A 85 9.30 2.83 19.72
CA PRO A 85 8.54 3.05 20.94
C PRO A 85 7.36 2.06 20.98
N GLU A 86 7.18 1.36 22.11
CA GLU A 86 6.26 0.22 22.31
C GLU A 86 4.79 0.48 21.93
N ASN A 87 4.38 1.75 21.74
CA ASN A 87 2.98 2.15 21.55
C ASN A 87 2.55 2.49 20.11
N MET A 88 3.44 2.42 19.12
CA MET A 88 3.12 2.84 17.73
C MET A 88 2.13 1.93 16.95
N PRO A 89 2.04 0.60 17.17
CA PRO A 89 1.15 -0.26 16.36
C PRO A 89 -0.30 0.21 16.35
N ASN A 90 -0.82 0.66 17.50
CA ASN A 90 -2.25 0.97 17.65
C ASN A 90 -2.70 2.20 16.85
N GLN A 91 -1.89 3.26 16.75
CA GLN A 91 -2.20 4.44 15.94
C GLN A 91 -2.09 4.17 14.43
N TRP A 92 -1.10 3.37 14.02
CA TRP A 92 -0.96 3.02 12.61
C TRP A 92 -2.14 2.15 12.13
N ILE A 93 -2.58 1.17 12.93
CA ILE A 93 -3.71 0.29 12.59
C ILE A 93 -5.00 1.09 12.42
N SER A 94 -5.29 2.03 13.31
CA SER A 94 -6.56 2.78 13.30
C SER A 94 -6.71 3.65 12.05
N ASP A 95 -5.60 4.15 11.51
CA ASP A 95 -5.61 5.07 10.36
C ASP A 95 -5.15 4.42 9.05
N SER A 96 -4.70 3.16 9.07
CA SER A 96 -4.13 2.52 7.90
C SER A 96 -5.20 2.26 6.83
N PRO A 97 -5.06 2.83 5.61
CA PRO A 97 -5.96 2.56 4.49
C PRO A 97 -5.91 1.09 4.04
N CYS A 98 -5.00 0.30 4.61
CA CYS A 98 -4.69 -1.06 4.22
C CYS A 98 -5.26 -2.14 5.14
N LEU A 99 -6.12 -1.78 6.10
CA LEU A 99 -6.94 -2.76 6.81
C LEU A 99 -7.74 -3.59 5.79
N PRO A 100 -7.61 -4.93 5.78
CA PRO A 100 -8.33 -5.77 4.83
C PRO A 100 -9.85 -5.63 4.94
N VAL A 101 -10.31 -5.29 6.15
CA VAL A 101 -11.71 -5.00 6.47
C VAL A 101 -11.69 -3.72 7.30
N LYS A 102 -12.27 -2.64 6.77
CA LYS A 102 -12.43 -1.36 7.46
C LYS A 102 -13.86 -0.85 7.33
N PRO A 103 -14.35 -0.05 8.29
CA PRO A 103 -15.59 0.70 8.11
C PRO A 103 -15.52 1.56 6.85
N VAL A 104 -16.60 1.59 6.08
CA VAL A 104 -16.71 2.49 4.92
C VAL A 104 -16.94 3.91 5.44
N SER A 105 -16.03 4.84 5.12
CA SER A 105 -16.19 6.26 5.47
C SER A 105 -16.83 7.05 4.34
N VAL A 106 -17.36 8.24 4.66
CA VAL A 106 -17.87 9.20 3.65
C VAL A 106 -16.78 9.57 2.63
N ASN A 107 -15.52 9.62 3.06
CA ASN A 107 -14.40 9.91 2.17
C ASN A 107 -14.17 8.78 1.15
N ASP A 108 -14.25 7.51 1.56
CA ASP A 108 -14.15 6.37 0.64
C ASP A 108 -15.22 6.44 -0.46
N LEU A 109 -16.43 6.87 -0.09
CA LEU A 109 -17.54 7.08 -1.03
C LEU A 109 -17.27 8.24 -1.99
N ALA A 110 -16.76 9.37 -1.49
CA ALA A 110 -16.39 10.51 -2.31
C ALA A 110 -15.27 10.17 -3.32
N TRP A 111 -14.24 9.44 -2.88
CA TRP A 111 -13.18 8.94 -3.76
C TRP A 111 -13.73 7.99 -4.83
N GLN A 112 -14.65 7.10 -4.45
CA GLN A 112 -15.29 6.23 -5.42
C GLN A 112 -16.08 7.01 -6.46
N MET A 113 -16.88 8.01 -6.04
CA MET A 113 -17.59 8.90 -6.96
C MET A 113 -16.64 9.57 -7.96
N ALA A 114 -15.49 10.06 -7.49
CA ALA A 114 -14.48 10.66 -8.36
C ALA A 114 -13.91 9.66 -9.38
N ARG A 115 -13.63 8.41 -8.96
CA ARG A 115 -13.17 7.33 -9.85
C ARG A 115 -14.21 6.97 -10.89
N ASP A 116 -15.47 6.77 -10.50
CA ASP A 116 -16.57 6.44 -11.41
C ASP A 116 -16.76 7.55 -12.45
N LYS A 117 -16.67 8.82 -12.03
CA LYS A 117 -16.75 9.99 -12.92
C LYS A 117 -15.61 9.99 -13.94
N GLN A 118 -14.39 9.66 -13.52
CA GLN A 118 -13.24 9.56 -14.43
C GLN A 118 -13.40 8.37 -15.38
N ALA A 119 -13.84 7.20 -14.90
CA ALA A 119 -14.06 6.03 -15.73
C ALA A 119 -15.15 6.25 -16.79
N VAL A 120 -16.20 7.03 -16.50
CA VAL A 120 -17.20 7.45 -17.50
C VAL A 120 -16.57 8.35 -18.57
N ARG A 121 -15.72 9.32 -18.17
CA ARG A 121 -15.01 10.20 -19.11
C ARG A 121 -14.09 9.41 -20.04
N ASP A 122 -13.41 8.41 -19.49
CA ASP A 122 -12.52 7.50 -20.22
C ASP A 122 -13.28 6.46 -21.08
N GLY A 123 -14.63 6.43 -21.02
CA GLY A 123 -15.44 5.44 -21.74
C GLY A 123 -15.34 4.00 -21.20
N LYS A 124 -14.77 3.81 -20.01
CA LYS A 124 -14.58 2.50 -19.37
C LYS A 124 -15.87 1.93 -18.76
N VAL A 125 -16.82 2.80 -18.42
CA VAL A 125 -18.12 2.42 -17.84
C VAL A 125 -19.27 3.24 -18.41
N LYS A 126 -20.50 2.69 -18.34
CA LYS A 126 -21.71 3.37 -18.80
C LYS A 126 -22.05 4.57 -17.90
N LYS A 127 -22.61 5.63 -18.49
CA LYS A 127 -23.11 6.82 -17.76
C LYS A 127 -24.11 6.49 -16.64
N SER A 128 -24.89 5.42 -16.78
CA SER A 128 -25.81 4.93 -15.74
C SER A 128 -25.11 4.64 -14.41
N GLN A 129 -23.84 4.23 -14.46
CA GLN A 129 -23.06 3.92 -13.26
C GLN A 129 -22.68 5.17 -12.47
N TYR A 130 -22.65 6.35 -13.10
CA TYR A 130 -22.46 7.62 -12.42
C TYR A 130 -23.76 8.13 -11.76
N HIS A 131 -24.93 7.84 -12.34
CA HIS A 131 -26.21 8.29 -11.80
C HIS A 131 -26.53 7.74 -10.40
N LYS A 132 -25.93 6.61 -10.00
CA LYS A 132 -26.06 6.08 -8.62
C LYS A 132 -25.56 7.06 -7.55
N TRP A 133 -24.57 7.91 -7.88
CA TRP A 133 -24.06 8.94 -6.96
C TRP A 133 -24.99 10.14 -6.82
N ALA A 134 -25.88 10.37 -7.78
CA ALA A 134 -26.88 11.43 -7.68
C ALA A 134 -27.86 11.19 -6.51
N ALA A 135 -28.10 9.92 -6.14
CA ALA A 135 -28.93 9.56 -4.99
C ALA A 135 -28.25 9.86 -3.63
N ILE A 136 -26.93 10.05 -3.61
CA ILE A 136 -26.16 10.38 -2.40
C ILE A 136 -25.98 11.90 -2.25
N ASN A 137 -25.91 12.61 -3.38
CA ASN A 137 -25.75 14.06 -3.44
C ASN A 137 -27.07 14.84 -3.58
N SER A 138 -28.20 14.16 -3.77
CA SER A 138 -29.50 14.82 -3.66
C SER A 138 -29.71 15.20 -2.21
N GLU A 139 -29.43 16.46 -1.89
CA GLU A 139 -29.78 17.18 -0.67
C GLU A 139 -30.40 16.29 0.42
N ILE A 140 -29.63 16.01 1.48
CA ILE A 140 -30.23 15.71 2.78
C ILE A 140 -30.98 16.99 3.17
N GLN A 141 -32.18 17.16 2.64
CA GLN A 141 -33.09 18.16 3.14
C GLN A 141 -33.42 17.72 4.58
N PRO A 142 -33.26 18.59 5.59
CA PRO A 142 -33.74 18.27 6.93
C PRO A 142 -35.20 17.87 6.78
N LEU A 143 -35.57 16.67 7.26
CA LEU A 143 -36.94 16.19 7.23
C LEU A 143 -37.84 17.33 7.75
N PRO A 144 -38.68 17.95 6.91
CA PRO A 144 -39.62 18.90 7.43
C PRO A 144 -40.64 18.11 8.25
N ASP A 145 -40.87 18.53 9.49
CA ASP A 145 -41.99 18.08 10.30
C ASP A 145 -43.27 18.15 9.44
N ARG A 146 -43.75 16.98 9.03
CA ARG A 146 -45.00 16.57 8.36
C ARG A 146 -46.02 17.67 7.94
N PRO A 147 -46.92 17.31 7.00
CA PRO A 147 -46.87 17.45 5.54
C PRO A 147 -47.72 18.65 5.03
N PRO A 148 -47.74 18.92 3.71
CA PRO A 148 -49.04 18.81 3.05
C PRO A 148 -48.97 18.05 1.73
N ALA A 149 -50.07 17.35 1.47
CA ALA A 149 -50.29 16.50 0.33
C ALA A 149 -50.29 17.27 -1.00
N ILE A 150 -49.45 16.88 -1.97
CA ILE A 150 -49.81 16.82 -3.41
C ILE A 150 -48.93 15.73 -4.09
N PRO A 151 -49.19 15.32 -5.34
CA PRO A 151 -49.71 13.99 -5.66
C PRO A 151 -48.68 13.11 -6.40
N LEU A 152 -48.88 11.81 -6.27
CA LEU A 152 -48.33 10.71 -7.08
C LEU A 152 -47.71 11.13 -8.43
N LEU A 153 -46.39 11.36 -8.45
CA LEU A 153 -45.57 10.97 -9.57
C LEU A 153 -45.00 9.58 -9.23
N HIS A 154 -45.55 8.57 -9.91
CA HIS A 154 -45.03 7.22 -9.96
C HIS A 154 -43.60 7.23 -10.50
N GLY A 155 -42.65 7.37 -9.59
CA GLY A 155 -41.26 7.03 -9.75
C GLY A 155 -40.84 6.18 -8.55
N VAL A 156 -41.63 5.15 -8.26
CA VAL A 156 -41.19 4.06 -7.39
C VAL A 156 -39.96 3.47 -8.09
N LEU A 157 -38.76 3.87 -7.67
CA LEU A 157 -37.64 2.96 -7.77
C LEU A 157 -38.14 1.69 -7.07
N PRO A 158 -38.17 0.53 -7.76
CA PRO A 158 -38.62 -0.70 -7.16
C PRO A 158 -37.89 -0.85 -5.83
N SER A 159 -38.65 -1.09 -4.75
CA SER A 159 -38.09 -1.35 -3.42
C SER A 159 -37.11 -2.55 -3.42
N ASP A 160 -37.07 -3.31 -4.50
CA ASP A 160 -36.16 -4.43 -4.76
C ASP A 160 -34.84 -4.02 -5.45
N GLN A 161 -34.63 -2.73 -5.74
CA GLN A 161 -33.39 -2.19 -6.28
C GLN A 161 -32.78 -1.16 -5.32
N ALA A 162 -32.53 -1.57 -4.08
CA ALA A 162 -31.42 -0.99 -3.34
C ALA A 162 -30.16 -1.34 -4.13
N THR A 163 -29.71 -0.47 -5.04
CA THR A 163 -28.42 -0.69 -5.70
C THR A 163 -27.37 -0.57 -4.61
N PRO A 164 -26.70 -1.66 -4.23
CA PRO A 164 -25.64 -1.58 -3.25
C PRO A 164 -24.63 -0.57 -3.78
N LEU A 165 -24.12 0.29 -2.91
CA LEU A 165 -22.90 1.00 -3.27
C LEU A 165 -21.84 -0.04 -3.68
N SER A 166 -20.97 0.31 -4.61
CA SER A 166 -19.92 -0.56 -5.13
C SER A 166 -18.64 0.24 -5.07
N ILE A 167 -17.61 -0.26 -4.39
CA ILE A 167 -16.30 0.38 -4.29
C ILE A 167 -15.40 -0.32 -5.31
N ASP A 168 -15.23 0.29 -6.49
CA ASP A 168 -14.57 -0.29 -7.66
C ASP A 168 -13.12 0.22 -7.83
N PHE A 169 -12.23 -0.70 -8.22
CA PHE A 169 -10.90 -0.40 -8.78
C PHE A 169 -10.86 -0.88 -10.23
N TYR A 170 -11.11 0.02 -11.19
CA TYR A 170 -11.33 -0.29 -12.61
C TYR A 170 -10.12 -0.93 -13.32
N LYS A 171 -9.99 -2.26 -13.20
CA LYS A 171 -9.23 -3.13 -14.11
C LYS A 171 -10.15 -4.23 -14.65
N GLY A 172 -10.77 -4.00 -15.80
CA GLY A 172 -11.23 -5.04 -16.74
C GLY A 172 -12.35 -6.03 -16.34
N ALA A 173 -12.72 -6.19 -15.08
CA ALA A 173 -13.75 -7.13 -14.63
C ALA A 173 -14.99 -6.42 -14.06
N LEU A 174 -16.14 -7.10 -14.14
CA LEU A 174 -17.46 -6.64 -13.70
C LEU A 174 -17.43 -6.12 -12.25
N ALA A 175 -18.29 -5.12 -11.96
CA ALA A 175 -18.37 -4.40 -10.68
C ALA A 175 -18.37 -5.34 -9.45
N SER A 176 -17.54 -5.01 -8.45
CA SER A 176 -17.44 -5.80 -7.21
C SER A 176 -18.25 -5.12 -6.09
N PRO A 177 -19.29 -5.77 -5.55
CA PRO A 177 -20.24 -5.12 -4.65
C PRO A 177 -19.61 -4.72 -3.31
N VAL A 178 -20.13 -3.66 -2.66
CA VAL A 178 -19.97 -3.48 -1.21
C VAL A 178 -20.57 -4.69 -0.53
N ILE A 179 -19.79 -5.30 0.36
CA ILE A 179 -20.23 -6.49 1.09
C ILE A 179 -21.34 -6.07 2.06
N GLN A 180 -22.54 -6.59 1.83
CA GLN A 180 -23.61 -6.58 2.83
C GLN A 180 -23.47 -7.84 3.69
N VAL A 181 -23.39 -7.66 5.00
CA VAL A 181 -23.32 -8.77 5.97
C VAL A 181 -24.65 -8.88 6.70
N ASP A 182 -25.35 -10.01 6.53
CA ASP A 182 -26.59 -10.29 7.27
C ASP A 182 -26.25 -10.89 8.64
N LEU A 183 -26.31 -10.06 9.68
CA LEU A 183 -25.99 -10.46 11.05
C LEU A 183 -27.06 -11.34 11.72
N SER A 184 -28.19 -11.61 11.06
CA SER A 184 -29.19 -12.55 11.56
C SER A 184 -28.79 -14.01 11.39
N VAL A 185 -27.78 -14.28 10.56
CA VAL A 185 -27.31 -15.61 10.18
C VAL A 185 -26.14 -16.04 11.10
N PRO A 186 -26.02 -17.33 11.48
CA PRO A 186 -24.91 -17.79 12.31
C PRO A 186 -23.51 -17.52 11.70
N ASP A 187 -22.54 -17.18 12.55
CA ASP A 187 -21.13 -16.93 12.18
C ASP A 187 -20.51 -18.00 11.28
N THR A 188 -20.84 -19.28 11.51
CA THR A 188 -20.30 -20.39 10.74
C THR A 188 -20.73 -20.34 9.28
N VAL A 189 -21.97 -19.90 9.03
CA VAL A 189 -22.53 -19.71 7.69
C VAL A 189 -21.93 -18.46 7.06
N LEU A 190 -21.83 -17.35 7.82
CA LEU A 190 -21.21 -16.10 7.36
C LEU A 190 -19.76 -16.32 6.92
N LYS A 191 -18.94 -16.98 7.75
CA LYS A 191 -17.53 -17.30 7.43
C LYS A 191 -17.41 -18.20 6.21
N LYS A 192 -18.31 -19.20 6.06
CA LYS A 192 -18.31 -20.11 4.91
C LYS A 192 -18.71 -19.39 3.62
N ALA A 193 -19.73 -18.53 3.66
CA ALA A 193 -20.17 -17.72 2.53
C ALA A 193 -19.08 -16.72 2.11
N PHE A 194 -18.47 -16.04 3.08
CA PHE A 194 -17.36 -15.10 2.82
C PHE A 194 -16.14 -15.81 2.24
N ALA A 195 -15.75 -16.98 2.76
CA ALA A 195 -14.65 -17.76 2.20
C ALA A 195 -14.90 -18.14 0.72
N ALA A 196 -16.10 -18.63 0.41
CA ALA A 196 -16.47 -18.99 -0.97
C ALA A 196 -16.48 -17.77 -1.92
N TRP A 197 -16.96 -16.62 -1.45
CA TRP A 197 -16.87 -15.36 -2.20
C TRP A 197 -15.42 -14.93 -2.42
N LEU A 198 -14.59 -15.00 -1.38
CA LEU A 198 -13.18 -14.61 -1.41
C LEU A 198 -12.37 -15.47 -2.39
N ASP A 199 -12.62 -16.77 -2.46
CA ASP A 199 -11.97 -17.67 -3.42
C ASP A 199 -12.28 -17.26 -4.85
N LYS A 200 -13.56 -17.03 -5.17
CA LYS A 200 -13.97 -16.56 -6.49
C LYS A 200 -13.38 -15.19 -6.84
N ALA A 201 -13.40 -14.25 -5.91
CA ALA A 201 -12.84 -12.91 -6.11
C ALA A 201 -11.33 -12.96 -6.39
N ARG A 202 -10.59 -13.86 -5.72
CA ARG A 202 -9.15 -14.07 -5.96
C ARG A 202 -8.85 -14.69 -7.32
N ASP A 203 -9.67 -15.64 -7.75
CA ASP A 203 -9.54 -16.25 -9.09
C ASP A 203 -9.71 -15.19 -10.19
N GLU A 204 -10.64 -14.25 -10.02
CA GLU A 204 -10.86 -13.13 -10.93
C GLU A 204 -9.71 -12.11 -10.90
N GLN A 205 -8.98 -12.02 -9.79
CA GLN A 205 -7.96 -10.98 -9.56
C GLN A 205 -6.51 -11.43 -9.82
N SER A 206 -6.27 -12.71 -10.14
CA SER A 206 -4.95 -13.28 -10.49
C SER A 206 -3.84 -13.14 -9.42
N CYS A 207 -4.17 -12.73 -8.19
CA CYS A 207 -3.21 -12.49 -7.11
C CYS A 207 -3.56 -13.36 -5.90
N GLY A 208 -2.95 -14.55 -5.81
CA GLY A 208 -3.11 -15.45 -4.66
C GLY A 208 -1.86 -15.50 -3.78
N PRO A 209 -1.94 -15.18 -2.48
CA PRO A 209 -0.80 -15.33 -1.57
C PRO A 209 -0.70 -16.77 -1.06
N LYS A 210 0.51 -17.35 -1.12
CA LYS A 210 0.82 -18.70 -0.60
C LYS A 210 1.83 -18.62 0.55
N GLY A 211 1.34 -18.79 1.78
CA GLY A 211 2.06 -19.45 2.88
C GLY A 211 3.11 -18.64 3.68
N LYS A 212 3.09 -18.86 5.00
CA LYS A 212 3.81 -18.12 6.07
C LYS A 212 5.35 -18.26 6.09
N ASN A 213 5.98 -17.18 6.58
CA ASN A 213 7.28 -17.03 7.28
C ASN A 213 8.61 -17.40 6.60
N LYS A 214 8.66 -18.25 5.57
CA LYS A 214 9.94 -18.48 4.86
C LYS A 214 10.36 -17.30 3.97
N MET A 215 9.46 -16.34 3.75
CA MET A 215 9.70 -15.18 2.89
C MET A 215 10.65 -14.19 3.57
N TYR A 216 10.40 -13.82 4.82
CA TYR A 216 11.20 -12.85 5.57
C TYR A 216 12.63 -13.34 5.80
N GLU A 217 12.79 -14.61 6.16
CA GLU A 217 14.12 -15.24 6.24
C GLU A 217 14.89 -15.18 4.91
N ARG A 218 14.19 -15.20 3.76
CA ARG A 218 14.84 -15.02 2.46
C ARG A 218 15.23 -13.56 2.27
N TRP A 219 14.38 -12.60 2.63
CA TRP A 219 14.67 -11.17 2.52
C TRP A 219 15.89 -10.76 3.34
N VAL A 220 16.02 -11.29 4.56
CA VAL A 220 17.23 -11.13 5.38
C VAL A 220 18.44 -11.73 4.68
N ARG A 221 18.37 -13.00 4.26
CA ARG A 221 19.48 -13.67 3.54
C ARG A 221 19.86 -13.01 2.22
N TYR A 222 18.92 -12.30 1.60
CA TYR A 222 19.15 -11.56 0.38
C TYR A 222 19.79 -10.19 0.62
N GLY A 223 19.82 -9.72 1.87
CA GLY A 223 20.26 -8.38 2.20
C GLY A 223 19.34 -7.33 1.59
N LEU A 224 18.01 -7.53 1.66
CA LEU A 224 17.04 -6.66 0.98
C LEU A 224 17.10 -5.20 1.46
N LEU A 225 17.09 -4.96 2.78
CA LEU A 225 17.20 -3.61 3.34
C LEU A 225 18.55 -2.94 3.01
N PRO A 226 19.72 -3.57 3.24
CA PRO A 226 20.99 -2.95 2.90
C PRO A 226 21.13 -2.71 1.38
N TYR A 227 20.53 -3.56 0.53
CA TYR A 227 20.44 -3.30 -0.91
C TYR A 227 19.64 -2.03 -1.22
N LEU A 228 18.46 -1.87 -0.62
CA LEU A 228 17.62 -0.69 -0.84
C LEU A 228 18.32 0.59 -0.38
N ASP A 229 19.03 0.56 0.75
CA ASP A 229 19.71 1.74 1.29
C ASP A 229 20.91 2.14 0.43
N LEU A 230 21.69 1.17 -0.06
CA LEU A 230 22.74 1.42 -1.04
C LEU A 230 22.18 1.90 -2.38
N ARG A 231 20.99 1.42 -2.79
CA ARG A 231 20.33 1.89 -4.01
C ARG A 231 19.84 3.33 -3.86
N ILE A 232 19.27 3.70 -2.72
CA ILE A 232 18.88 5.08 -2.42
C ILE A 232 20.12 5.97 -2.46
N TRP A 233 21.22 5.55 -1.85
CA TRP A 233 22.49 6.29 -1.90
C TRP A 233 23.06 6.42 -3.31
N GLU A 234 23.02 5.36 -4.11
CA GLU A 234 23.42 5.36 -5.52
C GLU A 234 22.66 6.44 -6.31
N LEU A 235 21.33 6.52 -6.10
CA LEU A 235 20.46 7.51 -6.74
C LEU A 235 20.71 8.94 -6.25
N MET A 236 20.93 9.14 -4.94
CA MET A 236 21.14 10.47 -4.37
C MET A 236 22.50 11.08 -4.74
N THR A 237 23.53 10.24 -4.85
CA THR A 237 24.90 10.70 -5.11
C THR A 237 25.29 10.64 -6.58
N ASP A 238 24.40 10.14 -7.43
CA ASP A 238 24.65 9.87 -8.85
C ASP A 238 25.96 9.05 -9.05
N ASN A 239 26.24 8.18 -8.08
CA ASN A 239 27.33 7.22 -8.16
C ASN A 239 26.80 5.95 -8.81
N HIS A 240 27.70 5.08 -9.25
CA HIS A 240 27.32 3.78 -9.78
C HIS A 240 28.06 2.66 -9.05
N ILE A 241 27.32 1.80 -8.35
CA ILE A 241 27.88 0.66 -7.64
C ILE A 241 27.88 -0.55 -8.58
N LYS A 242 29.06 -1.11 -8.83
CA LYS A 242 29.20 -2.35 -9.60
C LYS A 242 28.37 -3.45 -8.92
N ARG A 243 27.58 -4.19 -9.70
CA ARG A 243 26.66 -5.22 -9.18
C ARG A 243 27.31 -6.28 -8.30
N SER A 244 28.53 -6.72 -8.63
CA SER A 244 29.32 -7.63 -7.79
C SER A 244 29.62 -7.01 -6.43
N VAL A 245 30.01 -5.75 -6.39
CA VAL A 245 30.28 -5.02 -5.14
C VAL A 245 29.01 -4.89 -4.32
N MET A 246 27.87 -4.59 -4.96
CA MET A 246 26.57 -4.54 -4.28
C MET A 246 26.21 -5.90 -3.67
N ALA A 247 26.34 -6.98 -4.44
CA ALA A 247 26.04 -8.34 -3.97
C ALA A 247 26.94 -8.73 -2.78
N ASP A 248 28.24 -8.43 -2.87
CA ASP A 248 29.20 -8.68 -1.79
C ASP A 248 28.89 -7.82 -0.55
N ALA A 249 28.54 -6.55 -0.73
CA ALA A 249 28.26 -5.59 0.34
C ALA A 249 27.06 -6.01 1.20
N VAL A 250 26.02 -6.54 0.55
CA VAL A 250 24.79 -6.99 1.23
C VAL A 250 24.89 -8.43 1.74
N GLY A 251 26.05 -9.10 1.57
CA GLY A 251 26.30 -10.47 2.04
C GLY A 251 25.65 -11.56 1.18
N TYR A 252 25.36 -11.29 -0.10
CA TYR A 252 24.70 -12.25 -0.99
C TYR A 252 25.65 -13.32 -1.53
N VAL A 253 25.48 -14.57 -1.07
CA VAL A 253 26.46 -15.66 -1.30
C VAL A 253 26.36 -16.31 -2.70
N LYS A 254 25.23 -16.17 -3.41
CA LYS A 254 25.00 -16.92 -4.68
C LYS A 254 25.57 -16.24 -5.94
N GLY A 255 26.35 -15.17 -5.78
CA GLY A 255 27.00 -14.45 -6.87
C GLY A 255 26.11 -13.45 -7.62
N ASP A 256 26.77 -12.63 -8.44
CA ASP A 256 26.20 -11.44 -9.13
C ASP A 256 25.01 -11.78 -10.05
N SER A 257 25.14 -12.81 -10.90
CA SER A 257 24.05 -13.19 -11.82
C SER A 257 22.79 -13.64 -11.07
N SER A 258 22.95 -14.39 -9.97
CA SER A 258 21.81 -14.81 -9.15
C SER A 258 21.21 -13.62 -8.40
N PHE A 259 22.04 -12.67 -7.96
CA PHE A 259 21.61 -11.44 -7.29
C PHE A 259 20.69 -10.62 -8.21
N ASN A 260 21.12 -10.37 -9.45
CA ASN A 260 20.36 -9.59 -10.43
C ASN A 260 19.04 -10.24 -10.83
N ASN A 261 18.96 -11.58 -10.82
CA ASN A 261 17.72 -12.29 -11.15
C ASN A 261 16.77 -12.45 -9.95
N THR A 262 17.24 -12.17 -8.73
CA THR A 262 16.48 -12.46 -7.51
C THR A 262 16.19 -11.20 -6.71
N VAL A 263 17.22 -10.50 -6.26
CA VAL A 263 17.08 -9.38 -5.31
C VAL A 263 16.59 -8.13 -6.02
N VAL A 264 17.12 -7.84 -7.21
CA VAL A 264 16.73 -6.64 -7.97
C VAL A 264 15.23 -6.68 -8.35
N PRO A 265 14.69 -7.74 -8.99
CA PRO A 265 13.26 -7.80 -9.32
C PRO A 265 12.37 -7.83 -8.10
N LEU A 266 12.79 -8.50 -7.02
CA LEU A 266 12.06 -8.53 -5.76
C LEU A 266 11.93 -7.12 -5.16
N ALA A 267 13.04 -6.42 -5.03
CA ALA A 267 13.06 -5.06 -4.49
C ALA A 267 12.22 -4.12 -5.36
N THR A 268 12.37 -4.16 -6.69
CA THR A 268 11.54 -3.38 -7.61
C THR A 268 10.06 -3.70 -7.45
N GLY A 269 9.69 -4.98 -7.33
CA GLY A 269 8.31 -5.41 -7.11
C GLY A 269 7.73 -4.85 -5.81
N LEU A 270 8.47 -4.96 -4.71
CA LEU A 270 8.05 -4.45 -3.40
C LEU A 270 7.96 -2.93 -3.35
N MET A 271 8.92 -2.21 -3.93
CA MET A 271 8.88 -0.74 -3.95
C MET A 271 7.74 -0.19 -4.80
N ARG A 272 7.26 -0.98 -5.77
CA ARG A 272 6.07 -0.66 -6.57
C ARG A 272 4.77 -0.99 -5.83
N ASP A 273 4.72 -2.10 -5.10
CA ASP A 273 3.50 -2.58 -4.45
C ASP A 273 3.82 -3.29 -3.13
N LEU A 274 3.40 -2.66 -2.02
CA LEU A 274 3.49 -3.22 -0.68
C LEU A 274 2.16 -3.80 -0.18
N SER A 275 1.08 -3.77 -0.99
CA SER A 275 -0.29 -4.06 -0.54
C SER A 275 -0.45 -5.40 0.16
N GLU A 276 0.16 -6.47 -0.36
CA GLU A 276 0.15 -7.79 0.27
C GLU A 276 0.80 -7.75 1.65
N LEU A 277 1.97 -7.13 1.76
CA LEU A 277 2.69 -7.02 3.01
C LEU A 277 1.94 -6.13 4.01
N THR A 278 1.31 -5.05 3.54
CA THR A 278 0.49 -4.19 4.38
C THR A 278 -0.75 -4.90 4.91
N ALA A 279 -1.40 -5.73 4.08
CA ALA A 279 -2.50 -6.58 4.54
C ALA A 279 -2.04 -7.59 5.61
N LEU A 280 -0.88 -8.21 5.43
CA LEU A 280 -0.29 -9.12 6.43
C LEU A 280 0.06 -8.39 7.73
N ALA A 281 0.66 -7.20 7.64
CA ALA A 281 0.98 -6.35 8.78
C ALA A 281 -0.29 -5.96 9.55
N ALA A 282 -1.36 -5.58 8.85
CA ALA A 282 -2.63 -5.21 9.45
C ALA A 282 -3.28 -6.40 10.20
N VAL A 283 -3.31 -7.60 9.59
CA VAL A 283 -3.81 -8.81 10.26
C VAL A 283 -2.99 -9.12 11.50
N GLU A 284 -1.67 -9.06 11.38
CA GLU A 284 -0.77 -9.32 12.49
C GLU A 284 -1.01 -8.36 13.66
N ALA A 285 -1.18 -7.08 13.38
CA ALA A 285 -1.35 -6.06 14.38
C ALA A 285 -2.71 -6.18 15.10
N VAL A 286 -3.79 -6.51 14.37
CA VAL A 286 -5.09 -6.85 14.98
C VAL A 286 -5.01 -8.07 15.89
N THR A 287 -4.22 -9.09 15.52
CA THR A 287 -4.06 -10.29 16.37
C THR A 287 -3.23 -10.07 17.64
N GLN A 288 -2.45 -8.99 17.71
CA GLN A 288 -1.59 -8.66 18.85
C GLN A 288 -2.20 -7.63 19.79
N ALA A 289 -3.23 -6.90 19.36
CA ALA A 289 -3.91 -5.94 20.22
C ALA A 289 -4.54 -6.66 21.43
N PRO A 290 -4.26 -6.22 22.68
CA PRO A 290 -4.86 -6.80 23.87
C PRO A 290 -6.38 -6.60 23.85
N ALA A 291 -7.13 -7.65 24.21
CA ALA A 291 -8.60 -7.65 24.16
C ALA A 291 -9.27 -6.56 25.05
N ASP A 292 -8.52 -6.00 26.01
CA ASP A 292 -9.03 -5.09 27.04
C ASP A 292 -8.84 -3.59 26.73
N SER A 293 -8.25 -3.21 25.58
CA SER A 293 -8.04 -1.78 25.26
C SER A 293 -9.27 -1.07 24.65
N VAL A 294 -10.43 -1.73 24.63
CA VAL A 294 -11.71 -1.14 24.21
C VAL A 294 -12.58 -0.91 25.46
N VAL A 295 -12.07 -0.12 26.40
CA VAL A 295 -12.93 0.53 27.39
C VAL A 295 -13.41 1.81 26.72
N PHE A 296 -14.62 1.79 26.19
CA PHE A 296 -15.34 3.03 25.90
C PHE A 296 -15.64 3.66 27.26
N GLU A 297 -15.01 4.80 27.56
CA GLU A 297 -15.46 5.64 28.66
C GLU A 297 -16.86 6.16 28.29
N ASP A 298 -17.85 5.80 29.12
CA ASP A 298 -19.25 6.23 29.04
C ASP A 298 -19.41 7.75 29.31
#